data_AF-A0A0N4X8Z7-F1
#
_entry.id   AF-A0A0N4X8Z7-F1
#
_cell.length_a   1.000
_cell.length_b   1.000
_cell.length_c   1.000
_cell.angle_alpha   90.00
_cell.angle_beta   90.00
_cell.angle_gamma   90.00
#
_symmetry.space_group_name_H-M   'P 1'
#
loop_
_entity.id
_entity.type
_entity.pdbx_description
1 polymer ?
#
loop_
_entity_poly.entity_id
_entity_poly.type
_entity_poly.pdbx_seq_one_letter_code
_entity_poly.pdbx_strand_id
1 'polypeptide(L)'
;MVHLQGSKQNSLKQLKPQKDKYGILRCRGRMELAELPFEARQPILIAAKTKLAEIIVQDAHSPLHCTTAHTMPTYPEMGDLPRRRVCRAHPFEHSGIDYFGPLSAKENDEVVQVYGIIITCMTTRLLHLELVPDMTTINLLNALRRFFARGVPTTITSDNAPKFHLAEQILSNAVCSITEDTSFANSLAAKGIEWRTITPFAPWQGAFYERLIKSVKYSLYKVMRKTILTKTDWKQH
;
A
#
# COMPACT_ATOMS: atom_id res chain seq x y z
N MET A 1 -29.09 21.34 -23.46
CA MET A 1 -27.84 21.97 -22.99
C MET A 1 -27.97 22.19 -21.49
N VAL A 2 -27.32 21.38 -20.63
CA VAL A 2 -27.47 21.53 -19.17
C VAL A 2 -26.43 22.54 -18.68
N HIS A 3 -26.88 23.72 -18.28
CA HIS A 3 -26.02 24.78 -17.75
C HIS A 3 -25.65 24.46 -16.29
N LEU A 4 -24.35 24.24 -16.02
CA LEU A 4 -23.83 23.94 -14.68
C LEU A 4 -23.47 25.25 -13.96
N GLN A 5 -24.22 25.61 -12.92
CA GLN A 5 -23.96 26.82 -12.12
C GLN A 5 -22.77 26.65 -11.14
N GLY A 6 -21.92 27.68 -11.10
CA GLY A 6 -21.15 28.22 -9.98
C GLY A 6 -20.23 27.28 -9.19
N SER A 7 -20.79 26.45 -8.30
CA SER A 7 -20.02 25.72 -7.28
C SER A 7 -19.44 24.38 -7.75
N LYS A 8 -19.91 23.83 -8.88
CA LYS A 8 -19.48 22.51 -9.39
C LYS A 8 -18.21 22.53 -10.26
N GLN A 9 -17.72 23.70 -10.64
CA GLN A 9 -16.59 23.84 -11.57
C GLN A 9 -15.25 23.32 -11.03
N ASN A 10 -15.02 23.34 -9.71
CA ASN A 10 -13.73 22.93 -9.14
C ASN A 10 -13.49 21.40 -9.13
N SER A 11 -14.54 20.57 -9.03
CA SER A 11 -14.38 19.10 -9.08
C SER A 11 -14.08 18.58 -10.49
N LEU A 12 -14.57 19.27 -11.52
CA LEU A 12 -14.41 18.89 -12.92
C LEU A 12 -13.03 19.21 -13.49
N LYS A 13 -12.27 20.13 -12.86
CA LYS A 13 -10.92 20.50 -13.30
C LYS A 13 -9.93 19.33 -13.25
N GLN A 14 -10.11 18.39 -12.32
CA GLN A 14 -9.24 17.21 -12.20
C GLN A 14 -9.49 16.15 -13.29
N LEU A 15 -10.66 16.16 -13.91
CA LEU A 15 -11.14 15.12 -14.81
C LEU A 15 -10.85 15.39 -16.30
N LYS A 16 -10.14 16.49 -16.62
CA LYS A 16 -9.77 16.93 -17.99
C LYS A 16 -10.88 16.68 -19.03
N PRO A 17 -12.10 17.23 -18.84
CA PRO A 17 -13.23 16.96 -19.72
C PRO A 17 -13.00 17.53 -21.13
N GLN A 18 -13.33 16.75 -22.17
CA GLN A 18 -13.30 17.19 -23.57
C GLN A 18 -14.69 17.05 -24.18
N LYS A 19 -15.05 17.96 -25.10
CA LYS A 19 -16.28 17.83 -25.88
C LYS A 19 -16.01 16.97 -27.10
N ASP A 20 -16.93 16.05 -27.40
CA ASP A 20 -16.91 15.34 -28.68
C ASP A 20 -17.55 16.16 -29.81
N LYS A 21 -17.61 15.57 -31.01
CA LYS A 21 -18.20 16.16 -32.22
C LYS A 21 -19.69 16.53 -32.07
N TYR A 22 -20.37 16.01 -31.06
CA TYR A 22 -21.78 16.29 -30.75
C TYR A 22 -21.94 17.27 -29.57
N GLY A 23 -20.83 17.81 -29.05
CA GLY A 23 -20.82 18.74 -27.92
C GLY A 23 -21.02 18.07 -26.56
N ILE A 24 -20.96 16.73 -26.48
CA ILE A 24 -21.11 15.96 -25.25
C ILE A 24 -19.77 15.96 -24.50
N LEU A 25 -19.82 16.21 -23.19
CA LEU A 25 -18.63 16.18 -22.34
C LEU A 25 -18.25 14.74 -22.02
N ARG A 26 -17.01 14.36 -22.32
CA ARG A 26 -16.42 13.04 -22.07
C ARG A 26 -15.10 13.17 -21.30
N CYS A 27 -14.80 12.18 -20.48
CA CYS A 27 -13.54 12.10 -19.75
C CYS A 27 -12.51 11.28 -20.51
N ARG A 28 -11.35 11.87 -20.77
CA ARG A 28 -10.16 11.14 -21.23
C ARG A 28 -9.24 10.88 -20.05
N GLY A 29 -8.69 9.66 -19.94
CA GLY A 29 -7.88 9.27 -18.81
C GLY A 29 -7.02 8.04 -19.04
N ARG A 30 -6.63 7.38 -17.95
CA ARG A 30 -5.62 6.31 -17.87
C ARG A 30 -5.87 5.06 -18.73
N MET A 31 -7.04 4.94 -19.36
CA MET A 31 -7.46 3.78 -20.17
C MET A 31 -7.41 4.06 -21.67
N GLU A 32 -6.81 5.18 -22.11
CA GLU A 32 -6.77 5.56 -23.53
C GLU A 32 -6.09 4.49 -24.42
N LEU A 33 -5.10 3.80 -23.87
CA LEU A 33 -4.36 2.72 -24.53
C LEU A 33 -4.92 1.31 -24.26
N ALA A 34 -6.01 1.17 -23.50
CA ALA A 34 -6.60 -0.13 -23.23
C ALA A 34 -7.33 -0.67 -24.47
N GLU A 35 -7.32 -1.99 -24.70
CA GLU A 35 -8.11 -2.65 -25.74
C GLU A 35 -9.60 -2.72 -25.33
N LEU A 36 -10.23 -1.55 -25.22
CA LEU A 36 -11.62 -1.40 -24.83
C LEU A 36 -12.41 -0.62 -25.90
N PRO A 37 -13.72 -0.85 -26.00
CA PRO A 37 -14.60 -0.05 -26.84
C PRO A 37 -14.46 1.45 -26.53
N PHE A 38 -14.67 2.29 -27.55
CA PHE A 38 -14.51 3.75 -27.45
C PHE A 38 -15.27 4.35 -26.26
N GLU A 39 -16.52 3.92 -26.05
CA GLU A 39 -17.38 4.39 -24.96
C GLU A 39 -16.81 4.09 -23.56
N ALA A 40 -16.09 2.98 -23.40
CA ALA A 40 -15.43 2.61 -22.14
C ALA A 40 -14.11 3.36 -21.93
N ARG A 41 -13.37 3.65 -23.02
CA ARG A 41 -12.15 4.45 -22.98
C ARG A 41 -12.41 5.93 -22.70
N GLN A 42 -13.53 6.44 -23.21
CA GLN A 42 -13.91 7.85 -23.13
C GLN A 42 -15.34 8.03 -22.62
N PRO A 43 -15.59 7.74 -21.32
CA PRO A 43 -16.94 7.76 -20.76
C PRO A 43 -17.56 9.16 -20.79
N ILE A 44 -18.87 9.21 -21.03
CA ILE A 44 -19.67 10.43 -20.94
C ILE A 44 -19.71 10.93 -19.50
N LEU A 45 -19.51 12.23 -19.33
CA LEU A 45 -19.69 12.90 -18.05
C LEU A 45 -21.17 13.22 -17.82
N ILE A 46 -21.75 12.49 -16.88
CA ILE A 46 -23.12 12.74 -16.42
C ILE A 46 -23.03 13.55 -15.13
N ALA A 47 -23.76 14.66 -15.07
CA ALA A 47 -23.82 15.47 -13.85
C ALA A 47 -24.50 14.69 -12.73
N ALA A 48 -23.81 14.56 -11.59
CA ALA A 48 -24.34 13.91 -10.40
C ALA A 48 -25.64 14.58 -9.91
N LYS A 49 -26.54 13.76 -9.34
CA LYS A 49 -27.84 14.18 -8.79
C LYS A 49 -28.78 14.82 -9.84
N THR A 50 -28.75 14.32 -11.06
CA THR A 50 -29.71 14.68 -12.10
C THR A 50 -30.64 13.51 -12.38
N LYS A 51 -31.86 13.79 -12.87
CA LYS A 51 -32.82 12.73 -13.20
C LYS A 51 -32.27 11.73 -14.23
N LEU A 52 -31.47 12.22 -15.18
CA LEU A 52 -30.75 11.38 -16.13
C LEU A 52 -29.75 10.44 -15.44
N ALA A 53 -28.96 10.94 -14.50
CA ALA A 53 -28.04 10.11 -13.72
C ALA A 53 -28.79 9.05 -12.91
N GLU A 54 -29.91 9.41 -12.28
CA GLU A 54 -30.77 8.47 -11.56
C GLU A 54 -31.30 7.37 -12.48
N ILE A 55 -31.81 7.73 -13.66
CA ILE A 55 -32.35 6.76 -14.63
C ILE A 55 -31.24 5.84 -15.14
N ILE A 56 -30.05 6.36 -15.46
CA ILE A 56 -28.92 5.53 -15.93
C ILE A 56 -28.45 4.57 -14.84
N VAL A 57 -28.35 5.05 -13.60
CA VAL A 57 -28.03 4.21 -12.43
C VAL A 57 -29.14 3.18 -12.21
N GLN A 58 -30.40 3.55 -12.36
CA GLN A 58 -31.52 2.64 -12.20
C GLN A 58 -31.53 1.58 -13.31
N ASP A 59 -31.34 1.95 -14.57
CA ASP A 59 -31.29 1.03 -15.72
C ASP A 59 -30.12 0.03 -15.60
N ALA A 60 -28.92 0.51 -15.29
CA ALA A 60 -27.74 -0.33 -15.13
C ALA A 60 -27.85 -1.32 -13.95
N HIS A 61 -28.62 -0.99 -12.91
CA HIS A 61 -28.72 -1.79 -11.68
C HIS A 61 -30.07 -2.51 -11.49
N SER A 62 -31.13 -2.11 -12.19
CA SER A 62 -32.46 -2.73 -12.16
C SER A 62 -32.47 -4.22 -12.49
N PRO A 63 -31.65 -4.75 -13.42
CA PRO A 63 -31.59 -6.19 -13.65
C PRO A 63 -30.84 -6.95 -12.55
N LEU A 64 -30.17 -6.25 -11.64
CA LEU A 64 -29.37 -6.86 -10.58
C LEU A 64 -30.09 -6.81 -9.21
N HIS A 65 -30.62 -5.67 -8.70
CA HIS A 65 -31.43 -5.58 -7.45
C HIS A 65 -32.16 -4.22 -7.26
N CYS A 66 -33.04 -4.10 -6.24
CA CYS A 66 -33.99 -3.01 -6.01
C CYS A 66 -33.50 -1.73 -5.28
N THR A 67 -32.24 -1.64 -4.81
CA THR A 67 -31.77 -0.45 -4.05
C THR A 67 -30.32 -0.04 -4.35
N THR A 68 -30.07 1.28 -4.40
CA THR A 68 -28.83 1.95 -4.83
C THR A 68 -27.73 2.10 -3.77
N ALA A 69 -27.96 1.69 -2.53
CA ALA A 69 -27.05 1.97 -1.42
C ALA A 69 -25.88 0.98 -1.28
N HIS A 70 -25.94 -0.21 -1.92
CA HIS A 70 -25.00 -1.33 -1.69
C HIS A 70 -24.53 -1.96 -3.02
N THR A 71 -24.25 -1.14 -4.03
CA THR A 71 -23.91 -1.64 -5.37
C THR A 71 -22.41 -1.78 -5.57
N MET A 72 -21.96 -3.01 -5.83
CA MET A 72 -20.68 -3.29 -6.51
C MET A 72 -21.00 -3.52 -7.99
N PRO A 73 -20.35 -2.81 -8.94
CA PRO A 73 -20.54 -3.07 -10.37
C PRO A 73 -20.11 -4.50 -10.71
N THR A 74 -20.69 -5.09 -11.75
CA THR A 74 -20.22 -6.36 -12.32
C THR A 74 -18.73 -6.23 -12.62
N TYR A 75 -17.92 -7.02 -11.92
CA TYR A 75 -16.48 -6.95 -12.09
C TYR A 75 -16.13 -7.40 -13.52
N PRO A 76 -15.25 -6.67 -14.24
CA PRO A 76 -14.70 -7.19 -15.48
C PRO A 76 -13.97 -8.52 -15.19
N GLU A 77 -13.87 -9.39 -16.20
CA GLU A 77 -13.07 -10.62 -16.08
C GLU A 77 -11.66 -10.25 -15.59
N MET A 78 -11.34 -10.68 -14.37
CA MET A 78 -10.03 -10.48 -13.79
C MET A 78 -9.14 -11.63 -14.24
N GLY A 79 -7.97 -11.32 -14.82
CA GLY A 79 -6.93 -12.32 -15.04
C GLY A 79 -6.48 -12.97 -13.74
N ASP A 80 -5.79 -14.09 -13.85
CA ASP A 80 -5.37 -14.89 -12.70
C ASP A 80 -4.66 -14.05 -11.63
N LEU A 81 -5.07 -14.24 -10.38
CA LEU A 81 -4.39 -13.62 -9.26
C LEU A 81 -2.96 -14.18 -9.18
N PRO A 82 -1.95 -13.33 -8.88
CA PRO A 82 -0.59 -13.82 -8.74
C PRO A 82 -0.54 -14.96 -7.72
N ARG A 83 0.12 -16.06 -8.06
CA ARG A 83 0.18 -17.34 -7.30
C ARG A 83 0.43 -17.16 -5.79
N ARG A 84 1.19 -16.12 -5.44
CA ARG A 84 1.50 -15.68 -4.06
C ARG A 84 0.27 -15.25 -3.23
N ARG A 85 -0.87 -14.97 -3.86
CA ARG A 85 -2.18 -14.71 -3.20
C ARG A 85 -3.04 -15.96 -3.02
N VAL A 86 -2.67 -17.09 -3.61
CA VAL A 86 -3.51 -18.30 -3.70
C VAL A 86 -2.85 -19.52 -3.05
N CYS A 87 -1.52 -19.53 -2.90
CA CYS A 87 -0.81 -20.58 -2.18
C CYS A 87 -0.81 -20.35 -0.67
N ARG A 88 -1.04 -21.42 0.11
CA ARG A 88 -0.80 -21.44 1.56
C ARG A 88 0.68 -21.12 1.80
N ALA A 89 0.94 -20.03 2.49
CA ALA A 89 2.27 -19.64 2.95
C ALA A 89 2.22 -19.41 4.45
N HIS A 90 3.34 -19.64 5.11
CA HIS A 90 3.47 -19.45 6.55
C HIS A 90 3.37 -17.95 6.88
N PRO A 91 2.86 -17.58 8.07
CA PRO A 91 2.94 -16.21 8.55
C PRO A 91 4.36 -15.64 8.36
N PHE A 92 4.44 -14.43 7.80
CA PHE A 92 5.67 -13.70 7.50
C PHE A 92 6.65 -14.32 6.49
N GLU A 93 6.33 -15.44 5.84
CA GLU A 93 7.15 -16.03 4.77
C GLU A 93 7.47 -15.02 3.65
N HIS A 94 6.46 -14.23 3.30
CA HIS A 94 6.58 -13.10 2.40
C HIS A 94 6.26 -11.81 3.14
N SER A 95 7.28 -11.02 3.43
CA SER A 95 7.16 -9.82 4.24
C SER A 95 7.44 -8.56 3.44
N GLY A 96 6.75 -7.48 3.77
CA GLY A 96 7.00 -6.15 3.25
C GLY A 96 7.39 -5.21 4.38
N ILE A 97 8.33 -4.30 4.12
CA ILE A 97 8.89 -3.39 5.11
C ILE A 97 8.81 -1.92 4.68
N ASP A 98 8.28 -1.06 5.55
CA ASP A 98 8.20 0.38 5.33
C ASP A 98 8.41 1.17 6.63
N TYR A 99 8.77 2.44 6.50
CA TYR A 99 8.82 3.37 7.63
C TYR A 99 7.54 4.21 7.73
N PHE A 100 7.21 4.62 8.95
CA PHE A 100 6.19 5.63 9.24
C PHE A 100 6.67 6.62 10.31
N GLY A 101 6.00 7.77 10.39
CA GLY A 101 6.44 8.91 11.19
C GLY A 101 6.87 10.11 10.33
N PRO A 102 7.51 11.12 10.92
CA PRO A 102 7.95 11.18 12.33
C PRO A 102 6.78 11.22 13.32
N LEU A 103 7.01 10.67 14.51
CA LEU A 103 6.09 10.64 15.63
C LEU A 103 6.70 11.38 16.81
N SER A 104 5.89 12.08 17.59
CA SER A 104 6.34 12.70 18.83
C SER A 104 6.25 11.70 19.98
N ALA A 105 7.39 11.39 20.57
CA ALA A 105 7.48 10.59 21.79
C ALA A 105 8.06 11.41 22.94
N LYS A 106 7.65 11.12 24.17
CA LYS A 106 8.19 11.75 25.36
C LYS A 106 9.33 10.90 25.92
N GLU A 107 10.53 11.47 25.96
CA GLU A 107 11.72 10.87 26.55
C GLU A 107 12.32 11.86 27.56
N ASN A 108 12.43 11.45 28.83
CA ASN A 108 12.99 12.29 29.91
C ASN A 108 12.37 13.69 30.02
N ASP A 109 11.03 13.78 29.94
CA ASP A 109 10.26 15.04 29.90
C ASP A 109 10.44 15.93 28.66
N GLU A 110 11.30 15.54 27.72
CA GLU A 110 11.44 16.18 26.42
C GLU A 110 10.65 15.45 25.33
N VAL A 111 10.16 16.22 24.35
CA VAL A 111 9.48 15.66 23.18
C VAL A 111 10.51 15.41 22.09
N VAL A 112 10.82 14.14 21.86
CA VAL A 112 11.74 13.68 20.82
C VAL A 112 10.96 13.15 19.61
N GLN A 113 11.56 13.27 18.43
CA GLN A 113 11.01 12.64 17.24
C GLN A 113 11.51 11.21 17.13
N VAL A 114 10.58 10.29 16.93
CA VAL A 114 10.86 8.87 16.68
C VAL A 114 10.19 8.43 15.39
N TYR A 115 10.63 7.29 14.88
CA TYR A 115 10.09 6.68 13.67
C TYR A 115 9.58 5.29 14.00
N GLY A 116 8.70 4.78 13.18
CA GLY A 116 8.25 3.40 13.26
C GLY A 116 8.61 2.63 12.00
N ILE A 117 8.86 1.34 12.18
CA ILE A 117 9.04 0.35 11.13
C ILE A 117 7.77 -0.51 11.11
N ILE A 118 7.20 -0.68 9.92
CA ILE A 118 6.08 -1.58 9.64
C ILE A 118 6.64 -2.78 8.90
N ILE A 119 6.50 -3.96 9.48
CA ILE A 119 6.73 -5.22 8.79
C ILE A 119 5.37 -5.91 8.64
N THR A 120 4.92 -6.07 7.41
CA THR A 120 3.62 -6.67 7.11
C THR A 120 3.78 -7.99 6.36
N CYS A 121 3.01 -9.00 6.76
CA CYS A 121 2.93 -10.24 6.01
C CYS A 121 2.04 -10.07 4.77
N MET A 122 2.57 -10.38 3.59
CA MET A 122 1.83 -10.29 2.33
C MET A 122 0.70 -11.31 2.21
N THR A 123 0.84 -12.47 2.85
CA THR A 123 -0.13 -13.58 2.76
C THR A 123 -1.23 -13.44 3.79
N THR A 124 -0.89 -13.23 5.07
CA THR A 124 -1.84 -13.20 6.19
C THR A 124 -2.24 -11.79 6.65
N ARG A 125 -1.57 -10.74 6.18
CA ARG A 125 -1.75 -9.34 6.61
C ARG A 125 -1.46 -9.05 8.08
N LEU A 126 -0.78 -9.99 8.76
CA LEU A 126 -0.23 -9.72 10.09
C LEU A 126 0.75 -8.55 10.03
N LEU A 127 0.81 -7.80 11.12
CA LEU A 127 1.66 -6.64 11.29
C LEU A 127 2.59 -6.87 12.46
N HIS A 128 3.86 -6.55 12.24
CA HIS A 128 4.85 -6.36 13.27
C HIS A 128 5.30 -4.91 13.18
N LEU A 129 5.09 -4.17 14.25
CA LEU A 129 5.39 -2.75 14.32
C LEU A 129 6.51 -2.55 15.34
N GLU A 130 7.52 -1.76 14.98
CA GLU A 130 8.64 -1.46 15.88
C GLU A 130 8.98 0.03 15.86
N LEU A 131 9.10 0.67 17.02
CA LEU A 131 9.58 2.05 17.14
C LEU A 131 11.10 2.08 17.21
N VAL A 132 11.68 3.03 16.49
CA VAL A 132 13.11 3.31 16.42
C VAL A 132 13.35 4.81 16.63
N PRO A 133 14.46 5.21 17.27
CA PRO A 133 14.71 6.62 17.56
C PRO A 133 14.98 7.42 16.28
N ASP A 134 15.59 6.80 15.26
CA ASP A 134 15.89 7.42 13.98
C ASP A 134 15.75 6.41 12.83
N MET A 135 15.88 6.89 11.59
CA MET A 135 15.84 6.06 10.39
C MET A 135 17.22 5.51 9.99
N THR A 136 18.14 5.33 10.94
CA THR A 136 19.47 4.78 10.63
C THR A 136 19.39 3.30 10.27
N THR A 137 20.33 2.86 9.43
CA THR A 137 20.44 1.46 9.04
C THR A 137 20.74 0.54 10.22
N ILE A 138 21.46 1.01 11.24
CA ILE A 138 21.74 0.23 12.46
C ILE A 138 20.44 -0.11 13.19
N ASN A 139 19.55 0.87 13.36
CA ASN A 139 18.26 0.65 14.00
C ASN A 139 17.35 -0.25 13.17
N LEU A 140 17.40 -0.13 11.84
CA LEU A 140 16.73 -1.06 10.91
C LEU A 140 17.21 -2.50 11.09
N LEU A 141 18.52 -2.73 11.10
CA LEU A 141 19.11 -4.06 11.24
C LEU A 141 18.79 -4.67 12.61
N ASN A 142 18.81 -3.86 13.67
CA ASN A 142 18.42 -4.30 15.00
C ASN A 142 16.94 -4.69 15.07
N ALA A 143 16.06 -3.94 14.41
CA ALA A 143 14.64 -4.28 14.30
C ALA A 143 14.44 -5.59 13.52
N LEU A 144 15.10 -5.73 12.37
CA LEU A 144 15.07 -6.97 11.58
C LEU A 144 15.59 -8.18 12.38
N ARG A 145 16.66 -8.02 13.17
CA ARG A 145 17.18 -9.07 14.06
C ARG A 145 16.14 -9.53 15.08
N ARG A 146 15.39 -8.59 15.69
CA ARG A 146 14.30 -8.92 16.64
C ARG A 146 13.13 -9.59 15.93
N PHE A 147 12.78 -9.11 14.74
CA PHE A 147 11.74 -9.71 13.92
C PHE A 147 12.09 -11.15 13.51
N PHE A 148 13.33 -11.40 13.07
CA PHE A 148 13.80 -12.72 12.66
C PHE A 148 13.84 -13.74 13.79
N ALA A 149 13.89 -13.30 15.05
CA ALA A 149 13.73 -14.20 16.20
C ALA A 149 12.36 -14.90 16.24
N ARG A 150 11.36 -14.36 15.52
CA ARG A 150 10.01 -14.95 15.38
C ARG A 150 9.88 -15.88 14.16
N GLY A 151 10.92 -15.97 13.34
CA GLY A 151 10.94 -16.68 12.06
C GLY A 151 11.58 -15.83 10.96
N VAL A 152 12.38 -16.47 10.12
CA VAL A 152 13.08 -15.79 9.02
C VAL A 152 12.20 -15.82 7.77
N PRO A 153 11.89 -14.66 7.17
CA PRO A 153 11.09 -14.60 5.94
C PRO A 153 11.89 -15.19 4.77
N THR A 154 11.22 -15.80 3.80
CA THR A 154 11.86 -16.20 2.54
C THR A 154 12.15 -14.99 1.65
N THR A 155 11.33 -13.94 1.77
CA THR A 155 11.45 -12.74 0.93
C THR A 155 11.08 -11.49 1.71
N ILE A 156 11.80 -10.40 1.48
CA ILE A 156 11.46 -9.07 1.99
C ILE A 156 11.24 -8.12 0.81
N THR A 157 10.20 -7.29 0.88
CA THR A 157 9.95 -6.25 -0.13
C THR A 157 9.96 -4.86 0.50
N SER A 158 10.76 -3.94 -0.02
CA SER A 158 10.85 -2.55 0.45
C SER A 158 10.68 -1.54 -0.69
N ASP A 159 10.52 -0.27 -0.34
CA ASP A 159 10.69 0.81 -1.31
C ASP A 159 12.18 0.98 -1.69
N ASN A 160 12.45 1.94 -2.59
CA ASN A 160 13.81 2.23 -3.07
C ASN A 160 14.60 3.17 -2.13
N ALA A 161 14.25 3.27 -0.84
CA ALA A 161 15.01 4.15 0.05
C ALA A 161 16.47 3.63 0.24
N PRO A 162 17.49 4.52 0.23
CA PRO A 162 18.90 4.10 0.34
C PRO A 162 19.21 3.27 1.58
N LYS A 163 18.54 3.56 2.71
CA LYS A 163 18.67 2.81 3.96
C LYS A 163 18.28 1.33 3.85
N PHE A 164 17.28 1.00 3.01
CA PHE A 164 16.90 -0.39 2.77
C PHE A 164 17.90 -1.12 1.88
N HIS A 165 18.41 -0.45 0.84
CA HIS A 165 19.49 -1.00 0.00
C HIS A 165 20.75 -1.29 0.83
N LEU A 166 21.13 -0.36 1.72
CA LEU A 166 22.28 -0.58 2.59
C LEU A 166 22.03 -1.73 3.58
N ALA A 167 20.82 -1.86 4.13
CA ALA A 167 20.47 -2.99 5.00
C ALA A 167 20.51 -4.32 4.24
N GLU A 168 19.96 -4.38 3.02
CA GLU A 168 20.04 -5.53 2.12
C GLU A 168 21.49 -5.93 1.86
N GLN A 169 22.35 -4.98 1.49
CA GLN A 169 23.77 -5.24 1.29
C GLN A 169 24.46 -5.76 2.55
N ILE A 170 24.22 -5.14 3.71
CA ILE A 170 24.83 -5.57 4.98
C ILE A 170 24.36 -6.97 5.35
N LEU A 171 23.06 -7.28 5.19
CA LEU A 171 22.53 -8.62 5.44
C LEU A 171 23.14 -9.65 4.49
N SER A 172 23.30 -9.29 3.21
CA SER A 172 23.90 -10.16 2.20
C SER A 172 25.40 -10.39 2.46
N ASN A 173 26.13 -9.37 2.93
CA ASN A 173 27.56 -9.44 3.23
C ASN A 173 27.86 -10.14 4.55
N ALA A 174 27.09 -9.87 5.60
CA ALA A 174 27.22 -10.54 6.90
C ALA A 174 27.04 -12.07 6.75
N VAL A 175 26.25 -12.49 5.77
CA VAL A 175 26.06 -13.89 5.40
C VAL A 175 27.31 -14.52 4.75
N CYS A 176 28.11 -13.76 3.99
CA CYS A 176 29.33 -14.26 3.35
C CYS A 176 30.50 -14.46 4.32
N SER A 177 30.55 -13.73 5.44
CA SER A 177 31.66 -13.77 6.39
C SER A 177 31.57 -14.86 7.48
N ILE A 178 30.47 -15.63 7.54
CA ILE A 178 30.20 -16.62 8.61
C ILE A 178 30.48 -18.07 8.15
N THR A 179 31.20 -18.27 7.04
CA THR A 179 31.49 -19.61 6.51
C THR A 179 32.54 -20.43 7.29
N GLU A 180 32.91 -20.04 8.52
CA GLU A 180 33.92 -20.78 9.32
C GLU A 180 33.47 -21.23 10.73
N ASP A 181 32.26 -20.91 11.22
CA ASP A 181 31.85 -21.33 12.58
C ASP A 181 30.46 -21.97 12.68
N THR A 182 30.45 -23.19 13.22
CA THR A 182 29.37 -24.20 13.18
C THR A 182 28.21 -23.97 14.17
N SER A 183 27.98 -22.74 14.68
CA SER A 183 26.95 -22.51 15.72
C SER A 183 25.83 -21.49 15.39
N PHE A 184 25.77 -20.94 14.17
CA PHE A 184 24.84 -19.84 13.83
C PHE A 184 23.68 -20.24 12.89
N ALA A 185 22.71 -21.01 13.41
CA ALA A 185 21.49 -21.37 12.66
C ALA A 185 20.64 -20.15 12.23
N ASN A 186 20.64 -19.07 13.01
CA ASN A 186 19.88 -17.84 12.70
C ASN A 186 20.53 -16.97 11.62
N SER A 187 21.86 -16.98 11.50
CA SER A 187 22.56 -16.23 10.43
C SER A 187 22.58 -17.00 9.11
N LEU A 188 22.56 -18.34 9.16
CA LEU A 188 22.49 -19.16 7.96
C LEU A 188 21.11 -19.10 7.29
N ALA A 189 20.04 -18.93 8.05
CA ALA A 189 18.69 -18.72 7.51
C ALA A 189 18.56 -17.43 6.69
N ALA A 190 19.37 -16.40 7.01
CA ALA A 190 19.43 -15.18 6.22
C ALA A 190 19.99 -15.41 4.79
N LYS A 191 20.71 -16.53 4.52
CA LYS A 191 21.16 -16.92 3.17
C LYS A 191 20.03 -17.04 2.15
N GLY A 192 18.81 -17.30 2.61
CA GLY A 192 17.66 -17.55 1.74
C GLY A 192 16.73 -16.35 1.57
N ILE A 193 17.02 -15.20 2.19
CA ILE A 193 16.12 -14.04 2.11
C ILE A 193 16.32 -13.36 0.76
N GLU A 194 15.37 -13.55 -0.13
CA GLU A 194 15.33 -12.79 -1.37
C GLU A 194 14.75 -11.39 -1.08
N TRP A 195 15.63 -10.39 -1.05
CA TRP A 195 15.21 -8.99 -0.94
C TRP A 195 14.82 -8.46 -2.31
N ARG A 196 13.67 -7.77 -2.38
CA ARG A 196 13.16 -7.16 -3.62
C ARG A 196 12.82 -5.72 -3.35
N THR A 197 13.35 -4.81 -4.16
CA THR A 197 12.91 -3.43 -4.16
C THR A 197 11.77 -3.24 -5.16
N ILE A 198 10.81 -2.39 -4.82
CA ILE A 198 9.69 -2.13 -5.72
C ILE A 198 10.23 -1.43 -6.97
N THR A 199 10.15 -2.12 -8.10
CA THR A 199 10.55 -1.55 -9.39
C THR A 199 9.68 -0.33 -9.66
N PRO A 200 10.27 0.86 -9.89
CA PRO A 200 9.49 1.98 -10.36
C PRO A 200 8.77 1.53 -11.64
N PHE A 201 7.46 1.77 -11.72
CA PHE A 201 6.60 1.41 -12.87
C PHE A 201 6.14 -0.06 -13.01
N ALA A 202 6.16 -0.89 -11.94
CA ALA A 202 5.44 -2.18 -11.91
C ALA A 202 4.07 -2.08 -11.18
N PRO A 203 3.02 -1.51 -11.81
CA PRO A 203 1.78 -1.12 -11.13
C PRO A 203 0.99 -2.28 -10.54
N TRP A 204 1.14 -3.53 -11.01
CA TRP A 204 0.37 -4.67 -10.50
C TRP A 204 0.97 -5.27 -9.22
N GLN A 205 2.30 -5.39 -9.13
CA GLN A 205 3.00 -5.88 -7.93
C GLN A 205 3.12 -4.78 -6.86
N GLY A 206 3.39 -3.54 -7.27
CA GLY A 206 3.53 -2.41 -6.35
C GLY A 206 2.20 -1.93 -5.75
N ALA A 207 1.11 -1.89 -6.52
CA ALA A 207 -0.15 -1.28 -6.05
C ALA A 207 -0.80 -2.02 -4.88
N PHE A 208 -0.63 -3.34 -4.79
CA PHE A 208 -1.14 -4.12 -3.66
C PHE A 208 -0.40 -3.76 -2.37
N TYR A 209 0.93 -3.74 -2.44
CA TYR A 209 1.79 -3.39 -1.32
C TYR A 209 1.53 -1.95 -0.87
N GLU A 210 1.51 -1.00 -1.81
CA GLU A 210 1.23 0.40 -1.54
C GLU A 210 -0.13 0.58 -0.85
N ARG A 211 -1.18 -0.08 -1.36
CA ARG A 211 -2.53 0.00 -0.75
C ARG A 211 -2.57 -0.60 0.65
N LEU A 212 -1.92 -1.74 0.87
CA LEU A 212 -1.86 -2.38 2.18
C LEU A 212 -1.18 -1.45 3.19
N ILE A 213 0.04 -1.02 2.89
CA ILE A 213 0.82 -0.14 3.76
C ILE A 213 0.09 1.18 3.99
N LYS A 214 -0.55 1.75 2.96
CA LYS A 214 -1.38 2.95 3.09
C LYS A 214 -2.55 2.74 4.04
N SER A 215 -3.23 1.59 3.98
CA SER A 215 -4.33 1.25 4.90
C SER A 215 -3.84 1.13 6.35
N VAL A 216 -2.68 0.51 6.54
CA VAL A 216 -2.05 0.36 7.87
C VAL A 216 -1.66 1.73 8.42
N LYS A 217 -0.91 2.53 7.65
CA LYS A 217 -0.52 3.89 8.01
C LYS A 217 -1.72 4.77 8.33
N TYR A 218 -2.77 4.71 7.50
CA TYR A 218 -4.00 5.49 7.75
C TYR A 218 -4.63 5.13 9.10
N SER A 219 -4.73 3.83 9.41
CA SER A 219 -5.30 3.36 10.67
C SER A 219 -4.43 3.79 11.86
N LEU A 220 -3.11 3.63 11.75
CA LEU A 220 -2.15 4.06 12.77
C LEU A 220 -2.25 5.56 13.03
N TYR A 221 -2.16 6.41 11.99
CA TYR A 221 -2.24 7.86 12.15
C TYR A 221 -3.58 8.32 12.70
N LYS A 222 -4.68 7.60 12.41
CA LYS A 222 -6.00 7.92 12.98
C LYS A 222 -6.06 7.64 14.48
N VAL A 223 -5.43 6.57 14.95
CA VAL A 223 -5.35 6.21 16.38
C VAL A 223 -4.39 7.14 17.12
N MET A 224 -3.23 7.44 16.52
CA MET A 224 -2.13 8.14 17.19
C MET A 224 -2.29 9.67 17.24
N ARG A 225 -3.16 10.26 16.42
CA ARG A 225 -3.38 11.71 16.18
C ARG A 225 -2.76 12.72 17.16
N LYS A 226 -3.13 12.71 18.44
CA LYS A 226 -2.70 13.71 19.44
C LYS A 226 -1.96 13.07 20.63
N THR A 227 -1.72 11.77 20.57
CA THR A 227 -1.11 11.04 21.66
C THR A 227 0.40 11.21 21.57
N ILE A 228 0.99 11.91 22.54
CA ILE A 228 2.44 11.87 22.73
C ILE A 228 2.75 10.50 23.31
N LEU A 229 3.41 9.66 22.53
CA LEU A 229 3.72 8.30 22.96
C LEU A 229 4.77 8.34 24.06
N THR A 230 4.54 7.65 25.17
CA THR A 230 5.61 7.35 26.13
C THR A 230 6.29 6.04 25.73
N LYS A 231 7.59 5.90 26.05
CA LYS A 231 8.38 4.70 25.70
C LYS A 231 7.78 3.40 26.26
N THR A 232 6.95 3.50 27.30
CA THR A 232 6.18 2.41 27.92
C THR A 232 4.96 1.99 27.10
N ASP A 233 4.33 2.90 26.36
CA ASP A 233 3.11 2.63 25.58
C ASP A 233 3.35 1.64 24.43
N TRP A 234 4.61 1.50 24.00
CA TRP A 234 4.97 0.66 22.86
C TRP A 234 5.50 -0.73 23.24
N LYS A 235 6.01 -0.91 24.47
CA LYS A 235 6.63 -2.18 24.90
C LYS A 235 5.63 -3.29 25.21
N GLN A 236 4.33 -3.09 24.99
CA GLN A 236 3.29 -3.99 25.51
C GLN A 236 2.76 -5.10 24.59
N HIS A 237 3.24 -5.28 23.35
CA HIS A 237 2.81 -6.43 22.51
C HIS A 237 3.90 -7.02 21.62
#